data_AF-R9CFR2-F1
#
_entry.id   AF-R9CFR2-F1
#
_cell.length_a   1.000
_cell.length_b   1.000
_cell.length_c   1.000
_cell.angle_alpha   90.00
_cell.angle_beta   90.00
_cell.angle_gamma   90.00
#
_symmetry.space_group_name_H-M   'P 1'
#
loop_
_entity.id
_entity.type
_entity.pdbx_description
1 polymer ?
#
loop_
_entity_poly.entity_id
_entity_poly.type
_entity_poly.pdbx_seq_one_letter_code
_entity_poly.pdbx_strand_id
1 'polypeptide(L)'
;MWVRIVSEVVIFILIVVTIKYIFKFMNNKNSKNKSSIEKNVHKALKKDEFDIYLQPKYNPESQCIVGAEGLARWNNRNNDAVSPEVFIPILERNKDIVKLDMYMFEEACKIISRWSKNNVSLVPISINISKITMSENDNFVIDLKNIIKNMI
;
A
#
# COMPACT_ATOMS: atom_id res chain seq x y z
N MET A 1 22.77 25.43 -9.47
CA MET A 1 22.62 24.03 -9.00
C MET A 1 21.61 23.92 -7.86
N TRP A 2 21.79 24.67 -6.76
CA TRP A 2 20.87 24.69 -5.60
C TRP A 2 19.40 25.04 -5.91
N VAL A 3 19.15 26.01 -6.79
CA VAL A 3 17.77 26.42 -7.15
C VAL A 3 16.98 25.29 -7.83
N ARG A 4 17.65 24.39 -8.54
CA ARG A 4 17.00 23.28 -9.27
C ARG A 4 16.60 22.14 -8.34
N ILE A 5 17.46 21.79 -7.39
CA ILE A 5 17.20 20.76 -6.36
C ILE A 5 16.04 21.19 -5.45
N VAL A 6 16.03 22.46 -5.02
CA VAL A 6 14.92 23.01 -4.23
C VAL A 6 13.61 22.96 -5.03
N SER A 7 13.64 23.24 -6.34
CA SER A 7 12.44 23.18 -7.18
C SER A 7 11.89 21.75 -7.33
N GLU A 8 12.74 20.73 -7.51
CA GLU A 8 12.29 19.35 -7.69
C GLU A 8 11.74 18.74 -6.40
N VAL A 9 12.36 19.01 -5.26
CA VAL A 9 11.86 18.57 -3.94
C VAL A 9 10.54 19.28 -3.60
N VAL A 10 10.41 20.57 -3.91
CA VAL A 10 9.16 21.32 -3.71
C VAL A 10 8.06 20.81 -4.63
N ILE A 11 8.36 20.52 -5.90
CA ILE A 11 7.40 19.91 -6.84
C ILE A 11 6.96 18.52 -6.35
N PHE A 12 7.88 17.70 -5.84
CA PHE A 12 7.53 16.37 -5.31
C PHE A 12 6.68 16.46 -4.04
N ILE A 13 7.02 17.35 -3.10
CA ILE A 13 6.20 17.61 -1.92
C ILE A 13 4.82 18.13 -2.36
N LEU A 14 4.75 19.04 -3.33
CA LEU A 14 3.49 19.54 -3.86
C LEU A 14 2.67 18.43 -4.53
N ILE A 15 3.29 17.52 -5.29
CA ILE A 15 2.59 16.38 -5.92
C ILE A 15 2.08 15.40 -4.85
N VAL A 16 2.91 15.02 -3.87
CA VAL A 16 2.50 14.10 -2.78
C VAL A 16 1.41 14.73 -1.92
N VAL A 17 1.53 16.02 -1.60
CA VAL A 17 0.51 16.78 -0.88
C VAL A 17 -0.76 16.89 -1.71
N THR A 18 -0.67 17.18 -3.01
CA THR A 18 -1.83 17.31 -3.91
C THR A 18 -2.54 15.98 -4.10
N ILE A 19 -1.81 14.86 -4.26
CA ILE A 19 -2.40 13.52 -4.32
C ILE A 19 -3.09 13.20 -2.98
N LYS A 20 -2.44 13.43 -1.84
CA LYS A 20 -3.09 13.29 -0.52
C LYS A 20 -4.34 14.16 -0.39
N TYR A 21 -4.29 15.40 -0.88
CA TYR A 21 -5.40 16.35 -0.81
C TYR A 21 -6.56 15.99 -1.74
N ILE A 22 -6.26 15.51 -2.95
CA ILE A 22 -7.26 15.00 -3.90
C ILE A 22 -7.93 13.75 -3.32
N PHE A 23 -7.15 12.81 -2.76
CA PHE A 23 -7.71 11.67 -2.02
C PHE A 23 -8.61 12.14 -0.87
N LYS A 24 -8.17 13.10 -0.06
CA LYS A 24 -8.98 13.69 1.03
C LYS A 24 -10.24 14.38 0.53
N PHE A 25 -10.17 15.10 -0.60
CA PHE A 25 -11.29 15.81 -1.21
C PHE A 25 -12.31 14.86 -1.82
N MET A 26 -11.86 13.78 -2.48
CA MET A 26 -12.72 12.70 -2.97
C MET A 26 -13.47 11.99 -1.82
N ASN A 27 -12.86 11.90 -0.63
CA ASN A 27 -13.46 11.29 0.55
C ASN A 27 -14.57 12.14 1.21
N ASN A 28 -14.69 13.43 0.91
CA ASN A 28 -15.61 14.33 1.64
C ASN A 28 -17.09 14.19 1.22
N LYS A 29 -17.40 13.33 0.24
CA LYS A 29 -18.78 13.08 -0.23
C LYS A 29 -19.43 11.78 0.27
N ASN A 30 -18.72 10.90 0.96
CA ASN A 30 -19.22 9.56 1.30
C ASN A 30 -19.40 9.34 2.81
N SER A 31 -20.26 10.14 3.44
CA SER A 31 -20.76 9.92 4.82
C SER A 31 -22.03 9.05 4.84
N LYS A 32 -22.13 8.04 3.95
CA LYS A 32 -23.31 7.16 3.91
C LYS A 32 -22.90 5.68 3.92
N ASN A 33 -23.30 5.01 5.02
CA ASN A 33 -23.30 3.57 5.29
C ASN A 33 -21.96 2.89 5.65
N LYS A 34 -21.47 3.18 6.86
CA LYS A 34 -20.42 2.40 7.54
C LYS A 34 -20.70 0.89 7.56
N SER A 35 -21.95 0.47 7.78
CA SER A 35 -22.33 -0.96 7.77
C SER A 35 -22.26 -1.61 6.38
N SER A 36 -22.45 -0.83 5.30
CA SER A 36 -22.27 -1.33 3.94
C SER A 36 -20.79 -1.50 3.61
N ILE A 37 -19.95 -0.58 4.07
CA ILE A 37 -18.50 -0.66 3.91
C ILE A 37 -17.96 -1.88 4.65
N GLU A 38 -18.37 -2.10 5.90
CA GLU A 38 -17.98 -3.28 6.68
C GLU A 38 -18.31 -4.60 5.99
N LYS A 39 -19.54 -4.74 5.47
CA LYS A 39 -19.96 -5.95 4.72
C LYS A 39 -19.18 -6.13 3.41
N ASN A 40 -18.75 -5.03 2.78
CA ASN A 40 -18.06 -5.07 1.49
C ASN A 40 -16.56 -5.31 1.65
N VAL A 41 -15.90 -4.75 2.67
CA VAL A 41 -14.47 -4.96 2.97
C VAL A 41 -14.13 -6.44 3.05
N HIS A 42 -14.94 -7.22 3.76
CA HIS A 42 -14.68 -8.66 3.93
C HIS A 42 -14.81 -9.44 2.61
N LYS A 43 -15.69 -8.98 1.70
CA LYS A 43 -15.82 -9.57 0.36
C LYS A 43 -14.69 -9.14 -0.57
N ALA A 44 -14.23 -7.89 -0.43
CA ALA A 44 -13.17 -7.30 -1.23
C ALA A 44 -11.84 -8.05 -1.07
N LEU A 45 -11.50 -8.46 0.16
CA LEU A 45 -10.32 -9.29 0.42
C LEU A 45 -10.35 -10.66 -0.29
N LYS A 46 -11.55 -11.17 -0.63
CA LYS A 46 -11.71 -12.45 -1.34
C LYS A 46 -11.78 -12.28 -2.86
N LYS A 47 -11.81 -11.03 -3.35
CA LYS A 47 -12.06 -10.68 -4.75
C LYS A 47 -10.90 -9.92 -5.38
N ASP A 48 -9.75 -9.86 -4.70
CA ASP A 48 -8.58 -9.10 -5.14
C ASP A 48 -8.93 -7.64 -5.49
N GLU A 49 -9.90 -7.04 -4.77
CA GLU A 49 -10.30 -5.64 -4.95
C GLU A 49 -9.29 -4.66 -4.28
N PHE A 50 -8.21 -5.19 -3.70
CA PHE A 50 -7.12 -4.42 -3.10
C PHE A 50 -5.92 -4.39 -4.03
N ASP A 51 -5.40 -3.20 -4.27
CA ASP A 51 -4.20 -2.96 -5.07
C ASP A 51 -3.06 -2.41 -4.21
N ILE A 52 -1.83 -2.72 -4.62
CA ILE A 52 -0.63 -2.10 -4.09
C ILE A 52 -0.21 -0.90 -4.94
N TYR A 53 -0.14 0.28 -4.32
CA TYR A 53 0.38 1.48 -4.95
C TYR A 53 1.77 1.76 -4.40
N LEU A 54 2.75 2.01 -5.28
CA LEU A 54 4.14 2.25 -4.89
C LEU A 54 4.44 3.74 -4.83
N GLN A 55 4.76 4.24 -3.63
CA GLN A 55 5.28 5.59 -3.46
C GLN A 55 6.81 5.55 -3.45
N PRO A 56 7.50 6.19 -4.41
CA PRO A 56 8.96 6.12 -4.51
C PRO A 56 9.65 6.86 -3.35
N LYS A 57 10.79 6.32 -2.92
CA LYS A 57 11.72 6.90 -1.94
C LYS A 57 12.98 7.35 -2.67
N TYR A 58 13.33 8.62 -2.57
CA TYR A 58 14.49 9.21 -3.23
C TYR A 58 15.63 9.45 -2.24
N ASN A 59 16.85 9.20 -2.69
CA ASN A 59 18.03 9.71 -2.01
C ASN A 59 18.29 11.14 -2.52
N PRO A 60 18.32 12.17 -1.65
CA PRO A 60 18.48 13.56 -2.07
C PRO A 60 19.88 13.88 -2.60
N GLU A 61 20.90 13.13 -2.20
CA GLU A 61 22.29 13.33 -2.65
C GLU A 61 22.51 12.71 -4.04
N SER A 62 22.12 11.45 -4.21
CA SER A 62 22.31 10.74 -5.49
C SER A 62 21.23 11.02 -6.52
N GLN A 63 20.12 11.65 -6.11
CA GLN A 63 18.91 11.88 -6.92
C GLN A 63 18.29 10.60 -7.52
N CYS A 64 18.64 9.44 -6.99
CA CYS A 64 18.14 8.14 -7.44
C CYS A 64 16.98 7.65 -6.57
N ILE A 65 16.10 6.84 -7.16
CA ILE A 65 15.13 6.05 -6.40
C ILE A 65 15.92 4.95 -5.66
N VAL A 66 15.73 4.89 -4.34
CA VAL A 66 16.40 3.91 -3.46
C VAL A 66 15.43 2.94 -2.80
N GLY A 67 14.14 3.07 -3.09
CA GLY A 67 13.10 2.21 -2.54
C GLY A 67 11.71 2.69 -2.93
N ALA A 68 10.71 1.96 -2.46
CA ALA A 68 9.32 2.38 -2.49
C ALA A 68 8.61 1.98 -1.19
N GLU A 69 7.51 2.66 -0.89
CA GLU A 69 6.53 2.22 0.09
C GLU A 69 5.30 1.67 -0.63
N GLY A 70 4.91 0.43 -0.31
CA GLY A 70 3.69 -0.18 -0.80
C GLY A 70 2.51 0.21 0.07
N LEU A 71 1.55 0.91 -0.54
CA LEU A 71 0.36 1.42 0.11
C LEU A 71 -0.88 0.69 -0.40
N ALA A 72 -1.66 0.11 0.51
CA ALA A 72 -2.91 -0.53 0.15
C ALA A 72 -3.92 0.50 -0.39
N ARG A 73 -4.60 0.14 -1.48
CA ARG A 73 -5.73 0.88 -2.04
C ARG A 73 -6.88 -0.08 -2.23
N TRP A 74 -8.04 0.30 -1.75
CA TRP A 74 -9.26 -0.46 -2.01
C TRP A 74 -10.06 0.24 -3.10
N ASN A 75 -10.17 -0.43 -4.24
CA ASN A 75 -11.00 0.02 -5.35
C ASN A 75 -12.32 -0.73 -5.26
N ASN A 76 -13.39 -0.03 -4.86
CA ASN A 76 -14.70 -0.65 -4.76
C ASN A 76 -15.27 -0.94 -6.17
N ARG A 77 -16.36 -1.71 -6.26
CA ARG A 77 -16.99 -2.08 -7.55
C ARG A 77 -17.44 -0.92 -8.43
N ASN A 78 -17.53 0.29 -7.89
CA ASN A 78 -17.88 1.49 -8.65
C ASN A 78 -16.63 2.31 -9.06
N ASN A 79 -15.43 1.76 -8.88
CA ASN A 79 -14.14 2.45 -9.03
C ASN A 79 -13.95 3.66 -8.11
N ASP A 80 -14.70 3.76 -7.01
CA ASP A 80 -14.38 4.76 -5.99
C ASP A 80 -13.24 4.24 -5.12
N ALA A 81 -12.16 5.01 -5.07
CA ALA A 81 -11.05 4.75 -4.17
C ALA A 81 -11.50 4.99 -2.73
N VAL A 82 -11.49 3.95 -1.90
CA VAL A 82 -11.83 4.05 -0.49
C VAL A 82 -10.57 4.37 0.31
N SER A 83 -10.65 5.40 1.17
CA SER A 83 -9.53 5.77 2.04
C SER A 83 -9.09 4.63 2.96
N PRO A 84 -7.77 4.40 3.15
CA PRO A 84 -7.26 3.53 4.21
C PRO A 84 -7.78 3.88 5.59
N GLU A 85 -7.97 5.18 5.89
CA GLU A 85 -8.54 5.63 7.18
C GLU A 85 -9.96 5.11 7.43
N VAL A 86 -10.68 4.71 6.37
CA VAL A 86 -12.03 4.17 6.45
C VAL A 86 -12.01 2.66 6.65
N PHE A 87 -11.20 1.92 5.88
CA PHE A 87 -11.25 0.46 5.88
C PHE A 87 -10.24 -0.21 6.84
N ILE A 88 -9.10 0.42 7.14
CA ILE A 88 -8.09 -0.16 8.05
C ILE A 88 -8.67 -0.36 9.46
N PRO A 89 -9.36 0.62 10.10
CA PRO A 89 -9.92 0.40 11.44
C PRO A 89 -11.00 -0.71 11.48
N ILE A 90 -11.70 -0.93 10.36
CA ILE A 90 -12.68 -2.00 10.22
C ILE A 90 -11.97 -3.36 10.18
N LEU A 91 -10.92 -3.47 9.35
CA LEU A 91 -10.11 -4.67 9.23
C LEU A 91 -9.40 -5.03 10.53
N GLU A 92 -8.88 -4.03 11.24
CA GLU A 92 -8.22 -4.22 12.53
C GLU A 92 -9.19 -4.75 13.59
N ARG A 93 -10.38 -4.15 13.71
CA ARG A 93 -11.42 -4.60 14.66
C ARG A 93 -11.83 -6.05 14.43
N ASN A 94 -11.89 -6.48 13.17
CA ASN A 94 -12.31 -7.82 12.79
C ASN A 94 -11.13 -8.79 12.63
N LYS A 95 -9.89 -8.34 12.90
CA LYS A 95 -8.64 -9.09 12.69
C LYS A 95 -8.36 -9.53 11.24
N ASP A 96 -9.19 -9.14 10.28
CA ASP A 96 -8.97 -9.38 8.85
C ASP A 96 -7.79 -8.57 8.29
N ILE A 97 -7.27 -7.59 9.05
CA ILE A 97 -6.04 -6.85 8.70
C ILE A 97 -4.85 -7.79 8.47
N VAL A 98 -4.79 -8.91 9.19
CA VAL A 98 -3.76 -9.95 9.01
C VAL A 98 -3.73 -10.42 7.56
N LYS A 99 -4.90 -10.67 6.96
CA LYS A 99 -4.99 -11.14 5.57
C LYS A 99 -4.55 -10.06 4.59
N LEU A 100 -4.92 -8.79 4.83
CA LEU A 100 -4.50 -7.69 3.98
C LEU A 100 -2.97 -7.52 4.03
N ASP A 101 -2.37 -7.56 5.22
CA ASP A 101 -0.93 -7.41 5.39
C ASP A 101 -0.15 -8.51 4.66
N MET A 102 -0.59 -9.77 4.78
CA MET A 102 0.03 -10.89 4.07
C MET A 102 -0.14 -10.77 2.54
N TYR A 103 -1.33 -10.36 2.08
CA TYR A 103 -1.60 -10.10 0.66
C TYR A 103 -0.70 -8.98 0.11
N MET A 104 -0.57 -7.86 0.83
CA MET A 104 0.27 -6.74 0.42
C MET A 104 1.76 -7.13 0.35
N PHE A 105 2.22 -7.97 1.26
CA PHE A 105 3.57 -8.53 1.22
C PHE A 105 3.77 -9.45 0.00
N GLU A 106 2.81 -10.30 -0.29
CA GLU A 106 2.81 -11.16 -1.48
C GLU A 106 2.87 -10.34 -2.77
N GLU A 107 2.04 -9.30 -2.90
CA GLU A 107 2.04 -8.41 -4.07
C GLU A 107 3.38 -7.68 -4.25
N ALA A 108 4.02 -7.22 -3.17
CA ALA A 108 5.37 -6.67 -3.24
C ALA A 108 6.39 -7.70 -3.76
N CYS A 109 6.32 -8.95 -3.29
CA CYS A 109 7.17 -10.02 -3.79
C CYS A 109 6.94 -10.29 -5.29
N LYS A 110 5.68 -10.31 -5.74
CA LYS A 110 5.33 -10.45 -7.17
C LYS A 110 5.91 -9.32 -8.01
N ILE A 111 5.85 -8.08 -7.52
CA ILE A 111 6.42 -6.91 -8.22
C ILE A 111 7.94 -7.05 -8.34
N ILE A 112 8.64 -7.37 -7.25
CA ILE A 112 10.10 -7.55 -7.24
C ILE A 112 10.51 -8.69 -8.18
N SER A 113 9.82 -9.83 -8.14
CA SER A 113 10.07 -10.97 -9.04
C SER A 113 9.89 -10.58 -10.51
N ARG A 114 8.85 -9.81 -10.82
CA ARG A 114 8.59 -9.29 -12.18
C ARG A 114 9.64 -8.29 -12.64
N TRP A 115 10.10 -7.39 -11.77
CA TRP A 115 11.17 -6.46 -12.09
C TRP A 115 12.49 -7.18 -12.36
N SER A 116 12.81 -8.19 -11.54
CA SER A 116 13.99 -9.04 -11.71
C SER A 116 13.98 -9.72 -13.08
N LYS A 117 12.87 -10.36 -13.45
CA LYS A 117 12.70 -11.03 -14.76
C LYS A 117 12.81 -10.07 -15.96
N ASN A 118 12.47 -8.79 -15.77
CA ASN A 118 12.51 -7.78 -16.83
C ASN A 118 13.80 -6.93 -16.82
N ASN A 119 14.82 -7.31 -16.05
CA ASN A 119 16.05 -6.53 -15.87
C ASN A 119 15.81 -5.07 -15.44
N VAL A 120 14.72 -4.82 -14.71
CA VAL A 120 14.44 -3.52 -14.09
C VAL A 120 15.26 -3.42 -12.80
N SER A 121 15.81 -2.23 -12.52
CA SER A 121 16.56 -1.99 -11.29
C SER A 121 15.74 -2.36 -10.06
N LEU A 122 16.29 -3.26 -9.24
CA LEU A 122 15.64 -3.73 -8.02
C LEU A 122 15.85 -2.72 -6.90
N VAL A 123 14.75 -2.18 -6.38
CA VAL A 123 14.74 -1.34 -5.19
C VAL A 123 13.86 -1.99 -4.12
N PRO A 124 14.21 -1.87 -2.83
CA PRO A 124 13.41 -2.43 -1.75
C PRO A 124 12.00 -1.80 -1.71
N ILE A 125 10.99 -2.63 -1.48
CA ILE A 125 9.62 -2.20 -1.23
C ILE A 125 9.31 -2.41 0.25
N SER A 126 9.00 -1.34 0.97
CA SER A 126 8.55 -1.41 2.37
C SER A 126 7.03 -1.60 2.42
N ILE A 127 6.57 -2.56 3.23
CA ILE A 127 5.14 -2.80 3.48
C ILE A 127 4.80 -2.44 4.92
N ASN A 128 3.65 -1.81 5.11
CA ASN A 128 3.09 -1.52 6.43
C ASN A 128 2.45 -2.78 7.00
N ILE A 129 2.77 -3.12 8.25
CA ILE A 129 2.23 -4.26 8.97
C ILE A 129 1.59 -3.77 10.25
N SER A 130 0.33 -4.16 10.50
CA SER A 130 -0.39 -3.81 11.71
C SER A 130 0.16 -4.55 12.93
N LYS A 131 0.09 -3.89 14.09
CA LYS A 131 0.41 -4.52 15.38
C LYS A 131 -0.44 -5.77 15.62
N ILE A 132 -1.68 -5.79 15.13
CA ILE A 132 -2.59 -6.93 15.26
C ILE A 132 -2.04 -8.14 14.51
N THR A 133 -1.47 -7.93 13.32
CA THR A 133 -0.82 -8.99 12.55
C THR A 133 0.33 -9.61 13.31
N MET A 134 1.15 -8.79 13.99
CA MET A 134 2.25 -9.28 14.81
C MET A 134 1.78 -10.04 16.06
N SER A 135 0.61 -9.71 16.63
CA SER A 135 0.09 -10.37 17.83
C SER A 135 -0.79 -11.59 17.55
N GLU A 136 -1.45 -11.64 16.40
CA GLU A 136 -2.42 -12.70 16.06
C GLU A 136 -1.81 -13.79 15.16
N ASN A 137 -0.66 -13.53 14.52
CA ASN A 137 0.03 -14.52 13.69
C ASN A 137 1.34 -14.98 14.35
N ASP A 138 1.25 -16.04 15.16
CA ASP A 138 2.40 -16.67 15.80
C ASP A 138 3.45 -17.19 14.78
N ASN A 139 3.02 -17.50 13.55
CA ASN A 139 3.86 -18.01 12.48
C ASN A 139 4.28 -16.93 11.47
N PHE A 140 4.10 -15.64 11.79
CA PHE A 140 4.31 -14.54 10.86
C PHE A 140 5.61 -14.64 10.04
N VAL A 141 6.74 -14.86 10.70
CA VAL A 141 8.05 -14.97 10.03
C VAL A 141 8.13 -16.20 9.11
N ILE A 142 7.51 -17.32 9.50
CA ILE A 142 7.47 -18.54 8.70
C ILE A 142 6.63 -18.31 7.45
N ASP A 143 5.48 -17.66 7.59
CA ASP A 143 4.59 -17.35 6.47
C ASP A 143 5.28 -16.42 5.45
N LEU A 144 5.98 -15.37 5.92
CA LEU A 144 6.76 -14.50 5.03
C LEU A 144 7.84 -15.28 4.27
N LYS A 145 8.56 -16.18 4.94
CA LYS A 145 9.57 -17.03 4.30
C LYS A 145 8.95 -17.94 3.24
N ASN A 146 7.79 -18.52 3.51
CA ASN A 146 7.08 -19.36 2.55
C ASN A 146 6.63 -18.56 1.33
N ILE A 147 6.11 -17.34 1.52
CA ILE A 147 5.75 -16.45 0.41
C ILE A 147 6.98 -16.14 -0.45
N ILE A 148 8.11 -15.75 0.16
CA ILE A 148 9.34 -15.45 -0.57
C ILE A 148 9.77 -16.67 -1.40
N LYS A 149 9.85 -17.85 -0.77
CA LYS A 149 10.29 -19.10 -1.43
C LYS A 149 9.42 -19.49 -2.63
N ASN A 150 8.13 -19.15 -2.61
CA ASN A 150 7.22 -19.50 -3.68
C ASN A 150 7.29 -18.52 -4.87
N MET A 151 7.92 -17.35 -4.72
CA MET A 151 7.83 -16.25 -5.70
C MET A 151 9.16 -15.77 -6.27
N ILE A 152 10.25 -15.97 -5.53
CA ILE A 152 11.62 -15.58 -5.90
C ILE A 152 12.44 -16.86 -6.02
#